data_AF-A0A380P6V3-F1
#
_entry.id   AF-A0A380P6V3-F1
#
_cell.length_a   1.000
_cell.length_b   1.000
_cell.length_c   1.000
_cell.angle_alpha   90.00
_cell.angle_beta   90.00
_cell.angle_gamma   90.00
#
_symmetry.space_group_name_H-M   'P 1'
#
loop_
_entity.id
_entity.type
_entity.pdbx_description
1 polymer ?
#
loop_
_entity_poly.entity_id
_entity_poly.type
_entity_poly.pdbx_seq_one_letter_code
_entity_poly.pdbx_strand_id
1 'polypeptide(L)'
;MKLESDGSIKMRRTGVLNSQLHFDMNRTTTTNYRTPAGIIVLDVITEQIQVEQDAETMSGAIHIVYTLNEQDTSLGNYQIDIRYHA
;
A
#
# COMPACT_ATOMS: atom_id res chain seq x y z
N MET A 1 -3.81 -2.31 -8.59
CA MET A 1 -3.20 -1.15 -7.92
C MET A 1 -3.45 0.08 -8.79
N LYS A 2 -3.52 1.27 -8.21
CA LYS A 2 -3.70 2.53 -8.95
C LYS A 2 -2.80 3.61 -8.36
N LEU A 3 -2.05 4.31 -9.22
CA LEU A 3 -1.36 5.56 -8.91
C LEU A 3 -2.35 6.72 -9.08
N GLU A 4 -2.46 7.57 -8.07
CA GLU A 4 -3.32 8.75 -8.08
C GLU A 4 -2.54 9.98 -8.58
N SER A 5 -3.26 11.03 -8.98
CA SER A 5 -2.65 12.25 -9.53
C SER A 5 -1.82 13.04 -8.52
N ASP A 6 -2.04 12.81 -7.22
CA ASP A 6 -1.27 13.41 -6.12
C ASP A 6 -0.01 12.59 -5.76
N GLY A 7 0.29 11.53 -6.50
CA GLY A 7 1.42 10.63 -6.26
C GLY A 7 1.14 9.55 -5.22
N SER A 8 -0.03 9.54 -4.57
CA SER A 8 -0.42 8.47 -3.65
C SER A 8 -0.80 7.20 -4.41
N ILE A 9 -0.71 6.04 -3.73
CA ILE A 9 -1.01 4.74 -4.34
C ILE A 9 -2.14 4.06 -3.57
N LYS A 10 -3.17 3.61 -4.29
CA LYS A 10 -4.21 2.74 -3.74
C LYS A 10 -4.02 1.31 -4.21
N MET A 11 -3.94 0.40 -3.24
CA MET A 11 -3.88 -1.04 -3.49
C MET A 11 -5.10 -1.71 -2.87
N ARG A 12 -5.90 -2.37 -3.71
CA ARG A 12 -6.96 -3.27 -3.27
C ARG A 12 -6.45 -4.69 -3.39
N ARG A 13 -6.49 -5.45 -2.29
CA ARG A 13 -6.25 -6.88 -2.27
C ARG A 13 -7.59 -7.57 -2.07
N THR A 14 -7.94 -8.47 -2.98
CA THR A 14 -9.17 -9.27 -2.91
C THR A 14 -8.83 -10.75 -2.80
N GLY A 15 -9.55 -11.48 -1.94
CA GLY A 15 -9.35 -12.91 -1.73
C GLY A 15 -9.79 -13.35 -0.34
N VAL A 16 -9.02 -14.24 0.29
CA VAL A 16 -9.28 -14.71 1.67
C VAL A 16 -9.27 -13.54 2.66
N LEU A 17 -8.43 -12.53 2.43
CA LEU A 17 -8.34 -11.32 3.23
C LEU A 17 -8.50 -10.12 2.30
N ASN A 18 -9.61 -9.41 2.47
CA ASN A 18 -9.91 -8.22 1.70
C ASN A 18 -9.34 -6.99 2.43
N SER A 19 -8.48 -6.23 1.76
CA SER A 19 -7.94 -4.99 2.29
C SER A 19 -7.82 -3.93 1.22
N GLN A 20 -7.85 -2.67 1.64
CA GLN A 20 -7.60 -1.52 0.80
C GLN A 20 -6.57 -0.65 1.49
N LEU A 21 -5.33 -0.70 1.01
CA LEU A 21 -4.23 0.11 1.50
C LEU A 21 -4.15 1.40 0.67
N HIS A 22 -3.92 2.52 1.34
CA HIS A 22 -3.67 3.81 0.72
C HIS A 22 -2.33 4.33 1.21
N PHE A 23 -1.33 4.32 0.32
CA PHE A 23 0.00 4.81 0.61
C PHE A 23 0.07 6.29 0.23
N ASP A 24 0.33 7.15 1.20
CA ASP A 24 0.35 8.61 1.08
C ASP A 24 1.53 9.14 1.90
N MET A 25 2.47 9.81 1.24
CA MET A 25 3.69 10.34 1.88
C MET A 25 3.41 11.49 2.84
N ASN A 26 2.24 12.13 2.74
CA ASN A 26 1.94 13.36 3.48
C ASN A 26 1.13 13.11 4.77
N ARG A 27 0.60 11.90 4.95
CA ARG A 27 -0.23 11.56 6.10
C ARG A 27 -0.32 10.06 6.35
N THR A 28 -0.53 9.71 7.61
CA THR A 28 -1.04 8.38 7.98
C THR A 28 -2.42 8.18 7.40
N THR A 29 -2.67 7.01 6.81
CA THR A 29 -4.00 6.57 6.39
C THR A 29 -4.46 5.40 7.23
N THR A 30 -5.74 5.06 7.18
CA THR A 30 -6.30 3.94 7.95
C THR A 30 -6.90 2.91 7.00
N THR A 31 -6.68 1.63 7.29
CA THR A 31 -7.29 0.51 6.57
C THR A 31 -8.07 -0.39 7.52
N ASN A 32 -9.18 -0.93 7.02
CA ASN A 32 -10.00 -1.90 7.74
C ASN A 32 -9.67 -3.30 7.24
N TYR A 33 -9.00 -4.09 8.07
CA TYR A 33 -8.67 -5.47 7.80
C TYR A 33 -9.80 -6.38 8.28
N ARG A 34 -10.53 -6.98 7.34
CA ARG A 34 -11.64 -7.89 7.67
C ARG A 34 -11.14 -9.31 7.82
N THR A 35 -11.27 -9.85 9.02
CA THR A 35 -11.02 -11.26 9.35
C THR A 35 -12.34 -11.93 9.77
N PRO A 36 -12.42 -13.27 9.81
CA PRO A 36 -13.58 -13.96 10.37
C PRO A 36 -13.88 -13.60 11.84
N ALA A 37 -12.85 -13.19 12.60
CA ALA A 37 -12.99 -12.80 14.00
C ALA A 37 -13.48 -11.35 14.20
N GLY A 38 -13.47 -10.53 13.14
CA GLY A 38 -13.89 -9.13 13.21
C GLY A 38 -13.08 -8.21 12.30
N ILE A 39 -13.31 -6.91 12.48
CA ILE A 39 -12.59 -5.84 11.77
C ILE A 39 -11.45 -5.36 12.66
N ILE A 40 -10.24 -5.39 12.12
CA ILE A 40 -9.06 -4.77 12.73
C ILE A 40 -8.80 -3.45 12.00
N VAL A 41 -8.63 -2.37 12.74
CA VAL A 41 -8.34 -1.03 12.20
C VAL A 41 -6.84 -0.81 12.28
N LEU A 42 -6.20 -0.61 11.14
CA LEU A 42 -4.75 -0.45 11.05
C LEU A 42 -4.40 0.91 10.49
N ASP A 43 -3.42 1.55 11.10
CA ASP A 43 -2.80 2.74 10.58
C ASP A 43 -1.65 2.37 9.65
N VAL A 44 -1.59 3.04 8.51
CA VAL A 44 -0.60 2.87 7.45
C VAL A 44 0.26 4.12 7.41
N ILE A 45 1.52 3.96 7.82
CA ILE A 45 2.52 5.03 7.80
C ILE A 45 3.42 4.76 6.60
N THR A 46 3.32 5.61 5.58
CA THR A 46 4.11 5.44 4.35
C THR A 46 5.45 6.12 4.53
N GLU A 47 6.53 5.37 4.36
CA GLU A 47 7.90 5.85 4.55
C GLU A 47 8.58 6.16 3.23
N GLN A 48 8.25 5.40 2.18
CA GLN A 48 8.81 5.60 0.86
C GLN A 48 7.83 5.14 -0.23
N ILE A 49 7.75 5.92 -1.31
CA ILE A 49 7.16 5.53 -2.59
C ILE A 49 8.17 5.89 -3.68
N GLN A 50 8.57 4.91 -4.49
CA GLN A 50 9.36 5.10 -5.70
C GLN A 50 8.65 4.44 -6.87
N VAL A 51 8.51 5.18 -7.96
CA VAL A 51 7.82 4.75 -9.17
C VAL A 51 8.72 5.01 -10.36
N GLU A 52 8.99 3.97 -11.13
CA GLU A 52 9.75 4.01 -12.38
C GLU A 52 8.84 3.51 -13.50
N GLN A 53 8.75 4.28 -14.58
CA GLN A 53 7.93 3.92 -15.74
C GLN A 53 8.71 4.18 -17.02
N ASP A 54 8.67 3.20 -17.92
CA ASP A 54 9.17 3.31 -19.27
C ASP A 54 7.99 3.23 -20.24
N ALA A 55 7.73 4.35 -20.92
CA ALA A 55 6.64 4.48 -21.87
C ALA A 55 6.89 3.72 -23.18
N GLU A 56 8.15 3.54 -23.60
CA GLU A 56 8.47 2.84 -24.84
C GLU A 56 8.23 1.34 -24.72
N THR A 57 8.58 0.78 -23.57
CA THR A 57 8.43 -0.66 -23.29
C THR A 57 7.14 -1.02 -22.56
N MET A 58 6.32 -0.02 -22.20
CA MET A 58 5.12 -0.19 -21.36
C MET A 58 5.42 -0.99 -20.09
N SER A 59 6.59 -0.76 -19.50
CA SER A 59 7.08 -1.46 -18.33
C SER A 59 7.33 -0.51 -17.17
N GLY A 60 7.51 -1.05 -15.97
CA GLY A 60 7.79 -0.23 -14.81
C GLY A 60 8.00 -1.01 -13.53
N ALA A 61 8.43 -0.27 -12.52
CA ALA A 61 8.64 -0.74 -11.17
C ALA A 61 7.99 0.21 -10.15
N ILE A 62 7.45 -0.37 -9.08
CA ILE A 62 6.89 0.37 -7.95
C ILE A 62 7.48 -0.25 -6.69
N HIS A 63 8.09 0.58 -5.87
CA HIS A 63 8.64 0.22 -4.57
C HIS A 63 7.96 1.06 -3.48
N ILE A 64 7.44 0.39 -2.45
CA ILE A 64 6.73 1.03 -1.34
C ILE A 64 7.25 0.45 -0.03
N VAL A 65 7.67 1.33 0.89
CA VAL A 65 8.02 0.98 2.27
C VAL A 65 7.00 1.62 3.20
N TYR A 66 6.45 0.84 4.13
CA TYR A 66 5.43 1.29 5.05
C TYR A 66 5.41 0.48 6.34
N THR A 67 4.91 1.11 7.39
CA THR A 67 4.67 0.48 8.68
C THR A 67 3.17 0.33 8.90
N LEU A 68 2.76 -0.80 9.49
CA LEU A 68 1.40 -0.99 9.99
C LEU A 68 1.39 -0.94 11.51
N ASN A 69 0.51 -0.10 12.05
CA ASN A 69 0.25 -0.04 13.49
C ASN A 69 -1.20 -0.40 13.77
N GLU A 70 -1.43 -1.05 14.91
CA GLU A 70 -2.75 -1.16 15.54
C GLU A 70 -2.72 -0.30 16.81
N GLN A 71 -3.41 0.84 16.76
CA GLN A 71 -3.32 1.86 17.81
C GLN A 71 -1.85 2.23 18.08
N ASP A 72 -1.38 2.09 19.32
CA ASP A 72 0.00 2.40 19.71
C ASP A 72 0.97 1.22 19.54
N THR A 73 0.52 0.10 18.96
CA THR A 73 1.34 -1.10 18.76
C THR A 73 1.79 -1.22 17.31
N SER A 74 3.09 -1.25 17.07
CA SER A 74 3.63 -1.59 15.75
C SER A 74 3.43 -3.06 15.45
N LEU A 75 2.74 -3.37 14.35
CA LEU A 75 2.56 -4.73 13.85
C LEU A 75 3.72 -5.16 12.96
N GLY A 76 4.42 -4.19 12.38
CA GLY A 76 5.66 -4.41 11.64
C GLY A 76 5.89 -3.42 10.51
N ASN A 77 7.09 -3.55 9.94
CA ASN A 77 7.55 -2.80 8.79
C ASN A 77 7.49 -3.71 7.57
N TYR A 78 6.97 -3.18 6.47
CA TYR A 78 6.66 -3.94 5.27
C TYR A 78 7.20 -3.24 4.03
N GLN A 79 7.47 -4.06 3.01
CA GLN A 79 7.90 -3.60 1.70
C GLN A 79 7.05 -4.28 0.62
N ILE A 80 6.68 -3.51 -0.40
CA ILE A 80 6.06 -4.01 -1.62
C ILE A 80 6.92 -3.61 -2.80
N ASP A 81 7.37 -4.62 -3.55
CA ASP A 81 8.01 -4.46 -4.85
C ASP A 81 7.11 -5.03 -5.93
N ILE A 82 6.79 -4.21 -6.92
CA ILE A 82 6.04 -4.61 -8.09
C ILE A 82 6.88 -4.28 -9.31
N ARG A 83 6.99 -5.26 -10.21
CA ARG A 83 7.50 -5.05 -11.56
C ARG A 83 6.43 -5.51 -12.54
N TYR A 84 6.22 -4.73 -13.59
CA TYR A 84 5.25 -5.06 -14.63
C TYR A 84 5.83 -4.75 -16.01
N HIS A 85 5.29 -5.45 -16.99
CA HIS A 85 5.55 -5.31 -18.40
C HIS A 85 4.26 -5.69 -19.12
N ALA A 86 3.92 -4.99 -20.20
CA ALA A 86 2.73 -5.27 -20.99
C ALA A 86 2.94 -6.42 -21.99
#